data_AF-A0A0Q9WPW1-F1
#
_entry.id   AF-A0A0Q9WPW1-F1
#
_cell.length_a   1.000
_cell.length_b   1.000
_cell.length_c   1.000
_cell.angle_alpha   90.00
_cell.angle_beta   90.00
_cell.angle_gamma   90.00
#
_symmetry.space_group_name_H-M   'P 1'
#
loop_
_entity.id
_entity.type
_entity.pdbx_description
1 polymer ?
#
loop_
_entity_poly.entity_id
_entity_poly.type
_entity_poly.pdbx_seq_one_letter_code
_entity_poly.pdbx_strand_id
1 'polypeptide(L)'
;MEEEHPIAVVEETEVKPTEEELLNLEQQPNVLPTTLEKLKLERRLIALVGKQSALYDTRHPRFHDDLHKEELWQSIANQLSLDLTQCLSSWAELRYKYQKHVRRLRNYRRMIVQRVGAGNRRRRRPVMLHEEDMMFLYDHVAKLPLKQLTTPKMPVE
;
A
#
# COMPACT_ATOMS: atom_id res chain seq x y z
N MET A 1 6.65 64.31 45.45
CA MET A 1 7.47 63.78 44.35
C MET A 1 6.71 62.57 43.85
N GLU A 2 5.63 62.84 43.12
CA GLU A 2 5.59 62.87 41.64
C GLU A 2 5.45 61.43 41.11
N GLU A 3 4.53 61.03 40.25
CA GLU A 3 3.35 61.61 39.60
C GLU A 3 2.41 60.44 39.29
N GLU A 4 1.10 60.71 39.18
CA GLU A 4 0.13 59.78 38.61
C GLU A 4 0.47 59.47 37.15
N HIS A 5 0.20 58.27 36.65
CA HIS A 5 -0.36 58.09 35.31
C HIS A 5 -1.35 56.90 35.29
N PRO A 6 -2.58 57.08 34.75
CA PRO A 6 -3.64 56.08 34.76
C PRO A 6 -3.44 55.04 33.66
N ILE A 7 -3.53 53.75 34.00
CA ILE A 7 -3.52 52.67 33.01
C ILE A 7 -4.95 52.47 32.52
N ALA A 8 -5.17 52.79 31.25
CA ALA A 8 -6.42 52.64 30.54
C ALA A 8 -6.90 51.19 30.53
N VAL A 9 -8.19 51.03 30.81
CA VAL A 9 -8.98 49.84 30.53
C VAL A 9 -9.03 49.65 29.02
N VAL A 10 -8.56 48.50 28.54
CA VAL A 10 -8.99 47.94 27.25
C VAL A 10 -9.51 46.55 27.54
N GLU A 11 -10.84 46.44 27.54
CA GLU A 11 -11.57 45.17 27.52
C GLU A 11 -11.04 44.32 26.38
N GLU A 12 -10.44 43.18 26.70
CA GLU A 12 -10.28 42.07 25.77
C GLU A 12 -11.69 41.59 25.42
N THR A 13 -12.23 42.19 24.36
CA THR A 13 -13.41 41.65 23.69
C THR A 13 -13.05 40.26 23.19
N GLU A 14 -13.61 39.25 23.83
CA GLU A 14 -13.59 37.87 23.36
C GLU A 14 -14.34 37.85 22.04
N VAL A 15 -13.61 38.04 20.94
CA VAL A 15 -14.13 37.95 19.57
C VAL A 15 -14.50 36.50 19.36
N LYS A 16 -15.75 36.16 19.67
CA LYS A 16 -16.36 34.91 19.23
C LYS A 16 -16.28 34.90 17.70
N PRO A 17 -15.70 33.84 17.09
CA PRO A 17 -15.61 33.75 15.64
C PRO A 17 -17.00 33.92 15.05
N THR A 18 -17.13 34.82 14.09
CA THR A 18 -18.39 35.02 13.35
C THR A 18 -18.74 33.75 12.59
N GLU A 19 -20.04 33.48 12.42
CA GLU A 19 -20.53 32.28 11.70
C GLU A 19 -19.94 32.17 10.28
N GLU A 20 -19.61 33.30 9.65
CA GLU A 20 -18.93 33.36 8.36
C GLU A 20 -17.48 32.84 8.41
N GLU A 21 -16.77 33.03 9.52
CA GLU A 21 -15.41 32.52 9.73
C GLU A 21 -15.41 31.00 9.97
N LEU A 22 -16.45 30.49 10.64
CA LEU A 22 -16.69 29.05 10.82
C LEU A 22 -17.07 28.36 9.51
N LEU A 23 -17.87 29.01 8.65
CA LEU A 23 -18.17 28.52 7.29
C LEU A 23 -16.91 28.48 6.42
N ASN A 24 -16.04 29.48 6.52
CA ASN A 24 -14.80 29.53 5.74
C ASN A 24 -13.78 28.44 6.15
N LEU A 25 -13.85 27.95 7.40
CA LEU A 25 -13.13 26.76 7.87
C LEU A 25 -13.70 25.45 7.29
N GLU A 26 -15.01 25.38 7.04
CA GLU A 26 -15.65 24.25 6.35
C GLU A 26 -15.34 24.21 4.85
N GLN A 27 -14.95 25.34 4.24
CA GLN A 27 -14.49 25.41 2.85
C GLN A 27 -13.04 24.95 2.64
N GLN A 28 -12.31 24.53 3.68
CA GLN A 28 -11.09 23.76 3.47
C GLN A 28 -11.45 22.31 3.13
N PRO A 29 -11.14 21.82 1.91
CA PRO A 29 -11.42 20.44 1.56
C PRO A 29 -10.55 19.55 2.45
N ASN A 30 -11.19 18.96 3.46
CA ASN A 30 -10.77 17.76 4.17
C ASN A 30 -9.77 16.94 3.33
N VAL A 31 -8.51 16.86 3.77
CA VAL A 31 -7.41 16.15 3.06
C VAL A 31 -7.38 14.65 3.39
N LEU A 32 -8.23 14.21 4.33
CA LEU A 32 -8.34 12.83 4.82
C LEU A 32 -9.19 11.86 3.96
N PRO A 33 -10.28 12.28 3.27
CA PRO A 33 -11.10 11.43 2.42
C PRO A 33 -10.30 10.78 1.27
N THR A 34 -9.34 11.50 0.70
CA THR A 34 -8.55 10.99 -0.44
C THR A 34 -7.64 9.83 -0.06
N THR A 35 -7.08 9.82 1.16
CA THR A 35 -6.16 8.75 1.58
C THR A 35 -6.94 7.46 1.86
N LEU A 36 -8.03 7.53 2.63
CA LEU A 36 -8.83 6.34 2.94
C LEU A 36 -9.45 5.72 1.69
N GLU A 37 -10.02 6.54 0.81
CA GLU A 37 -10.59 6.05 -0.45
C GLU A 37 -9.52 5.44 -1.35
N LYS A 38 -8.32 6.03 -1.40
CA LYS A 38 -7.17 5.41 -2.08
C LYS A 38 -6.84 4.03 -1.50
N LEU A 39 -6.78 3.86 -0.18
CA LEU A 39 -6.47 2.55 0.43
C LEU A 39 -7.55 1.50 0.14
N LYS A 40 -8.83 1.90 0.15
CA LYS A 40 -9.94 1.01 -0.22
C LYS A 40 -9.84 0.61 -1.69
N LEU A 41 -9.53 1.56 -2.57
CA LEU A 41 -9.35 1.33 -3.99
C LEU A 41 -8.18 0.38 -4.25
N GLU A 42 -7.02 0.62 -3.64
CA GLU A 42 -5.84 -0.25 -3.72
C GLU A 42 -6.18 -1.68 -3.25
N ARG A 43 -6.87 -1.82 -2.10
CA ARG A 43 -7.29 -3.13 -1.58
C ARG A 43 -8.24 -3.85 -2.54
N ARG A 44 -9.20 -3.15 -3.12
CA ARG A 44 -10.16 -3.72 -4.08
C ARG A 44 -9.47 -4.13 -5.37
N LEU A 45 -8.54 -3.32 -5.88
CA LEU A 45 -7.69 -3.66 -7.03
C LEU A 45 -6.90 -4.94 -6.77
N ILE A 46 -6.24 -5.05 -5.61
CA ILE A 46 -5.48 -6.24 -5.24
C ILE A 46 -6.37 -7.48 -5.19
N ALA A 47 -7.56 -7.36 -4.58
CA ALA A 47 -8.50 -8.47 -4.49
C ALA A 47 -9.01 -8.93 -5.87
N LEU A 48 -9.25 -8.02 -6.80
CA LEU A 48 -9.68 -8.34 -8.16
C LEU A 48 -8.56 -9.01 -8.96
N VAL A 49 -7.34 -8.48 -8.90
CA VAL A 49 -6.18 -9.09 -9.57
C VAL A 49 -5.87 -10.47 -8.98
N GLY A 50 -5.99 -10.64 -7.66
CA GLY A 50 -5.76 -11.92 -7.00
C GLY A 50 -6.66 -13.05 -7.51
N LYS A 51 -7.89 -12.75 -7.92
CA LYS A 51 -8.84 -13.70 -8.53
C LYS A 51 -8.45 -14.13 -9.95
N GLN A 52 -7.61 -13.34 -10.63
CA GLN A 52 -7.26 -13.53 -12.04
C GLN A 52 -5.80 -14.00 -12.17
N SER A 53 -5.54 -15.29 -11.93
CA SER A 53 -4.19 -15.87 -11.95
C SER A 53 -3.47 -15.73 -13.30
N ALA A 54 -4.22 -15.65 -14.40
CA ALA A 54 -3.68 -15.36 -15.74
C ALA A 54 -2.85 -14.06 -15.82
N LEU A 55 -3.07 -13.12 -14.90
CA LEU A 55 -2.35 -11.84 -14.87
C LEU A 55 -0.96 -11.92 -14.24
N TYR A 56 -0.67 -12.95 -13.43
CA TYR A 56 0.57 -13.00 -12.64
C TYR A 56 1.24 -14.38 -12.57
N ASP A 57 0.52 -15.47 -12.79
CA ASP A 57 1.09 -16.83 -12.78
C ASP A 57 1.55 -17.23 -14.18
N THR A 58 2.87 -17.30 -14.35
CA THR A 58 3.54 -17.77 -15.57
C THR A 58 3.16 -19.20 -15.98
N ARG A 59 2.61 -20.00 -15.06
CA ARG A 59 2.17 -21.38 -15.33
C ARG A 59 0.73 -21.47 -15.80
N HIS A 60 -0.02 -20.36 -15.77
CA HIS A 60 -1.39 -20.35 -16.23
C HIS A 60 -1.44 -20.51 -17.76
N PRO A 61 -2.34 -21.36 -18.32
CA PRO A 61 -2.39 -21.62 -19.76
C PRO A 61 -2.56 -20.36 -20.62
N ARG A 62 -3.31 -19.37 -20.10
CA ARG A 62 -3.57 -18.08 -20.75
C ARG A 62 -2.61 -16.95 -20.32
N PHE A 63 -1.48 -17.25 -19.69
CA PHE A 63 -0.54 -16.20 -19.24
C PHE A 63 0.13 -15.45 -20.41
N HIS A 64 0.32 -16.15 -21.54
CA HIS A 64 0.91 -15.62 -22.77
C HIS A 64 -0.14 -15.08 -23.76
N ASP A 65 -1.41 -15.08 -23.39
CA ASP A 65 -2.50 -14.54 -24.20
C ASP A 65 -2.71 -13.07 -23.83
N ASP A 66 -2.10 -12.17 -24.60
CA ASP A 66 -2.14 -10.74 -24.33
C ASP A 66 -3.55 -10.15 -24.50
N LEU A 67 -4.32 -10.66 -25.46
CA LEU A 67 -5.71 -10.23 -25.68
C LEU A 67 -6.57 -10.59 -24.46
N HIS A 68 -6.44 -11.82 -23.96
CA HIS A 68 -7.17 -12.23 -22.77
C HIS A 68 -6.79 -11.41 -21.54
N LYS A 69 -5.52 -11.02 -21.40
CA LYS A 69 -5.07 -10.18 -20.29
C LYS A 69 -5.61 -8.77 -20.39
N GLU A 70 -5.69 -8.21 -21.60
CA GLU A 70 -6.33 -6.92 -21.85
C GLU A 70 -7.81 -6.94 -21.46
N GLU A 71 -8.55 -7.98 -21.85
CA GLU A 71 -9.96 -8.17 -21.44
C GLU A 71 -10.11 -8.23 -19.91
N LEU A 72 -9.23 -8.98 -19.24
CA LEU A 72 -9.22 -9.08 -17.78
C LEU A 72 -8.93 -7.71 -17.13
N TRP A 73 -7.95 -6.97 -17.64
CA TRP A 73 -7.64 -5.64 -17.13
C TRP A 73 -8.78 -4.65 -17.35
N GLN A 74 -9.42 -4.69 -18.52
CA GLN A 74 -10.57 -3.86 -18.83
C GLN A 74 -11.75 -4.18 -17.90
N SER A 75 -12.01 -5.47 -17.65
CA SER A 75 -13.04 -5.89 -16.69
C SER A 75 -12.77 -5.37 -15.27
N ILE A 76 -11.51 -5.45 -14.82
CA ILE A 76 -11.11 -4.93 -13.51
C ILE A 76 -11.25 -3.39 -13.45
N ALA A 77 -10.80 -2.68 -14.49
CA ALA A 77 -10.91 -1.23 -14.57
C ALA A 77 -12.38 -0.78 -14.51
N ASN A 78 -13.26 -1.44 -15.26
CA ASN A 78 -14.71 -1.18 -15.23
C ASN A 78 -15.31 -1.43 -13.84
N GLN A 79 -14.91 -2.50 -13.13
CA GLN A 79 -15.38 -2.81 -11.77
C GLN A 79 -14.91 -1.81 -10.70
N LEU A 80 -13.83 -1.08 -10.98
CA LEU A 80 -13.27 -0.04 -10.12
C LEU A 80 -13.68 1.38 -10.54
N SER A 81 -14.41 1.51 -11.67
CA SER A 81 -14.73 2.80 -12.28
C SER A 81 -13.48 3.65 -12.54
N LEU A 82 -12.41 3.00 -13.00
CA LEU A 82 -11.15 3.63 -13.37
C LEU A 82 -10.89 3.50 -14.86
N ASP A 83 -10.09 4.42 -15.40
CA ASP A 83 -9.51 4.24 -16.72
C ASP A 83 -8.51 3.07 -16.70
N LEU A 84 -8.43 2.34 -17.81
CA LEU A 84 -7.49 1.22 -17.96
C LEU A 84 -6.05 1.64 -17.64
N THR A 85 -5.61 2.80 -18.13
CA THR A 85 -4.27 3.35 -17.86
C THR A 85 -4.04 3.62 -16.38
N GLN A 86 -5.04 4.17 -15.67
CA GLN A 86 -4.95 4.44 -14.23
C GLN A 86 -4.91 3.14 -13.43
N CYS A 87 -5.72 2.15 -13.82
CA CYS A 87 -5.75 0.82 -13.22
C CYS A 87 -4.37 0.13 -13.34
N LEU A 88 -3.81 0.10 -14.56
CA LEU A 88 -2.49 -0.48 -14.83
C LEU A 88 -1.36 0.25 -14.10
N SER A 89 -1.38 1.58 -14.09
CA SER A 89 -0.40 2.40 -13.36
C SER A 89 -0.45 2.14 -11.85
N SER A 90 -1.65 2.13 -11.27
CA SER A 90 -1.88 1.83 -9.85
C SER A 90 -1.38 0.43 -9.49
N TRP A 91 -1.67 -0.56 -10.33
CA TRP A 91 -1.19 -1.92 -10.14
C TRP A 91 0.35 -2.00 -10.23
N ALA A 92 0.96 -1.32 -11.20
CA ALA A 92 2.41 -1.29 -11.35
C ALA A 92 3.10 -0.69 -10.10
N GLU A 93 2.55 0.39 -9.55
CA GLU A 93 3.05 1.01 -8.31
C GLU A 93 2.92 0.05 -7.11
N LEU A 94 1.75 -0.56 -6.91
CA LEU A 94 1.51 -1.55 -5.84
C LEU A 94 2.46 -2.74 -5.96
N ARG A 95 2.56 -3.30 -7.16
CA ARG A 95 3.46 -4.42 -7.45
C ARG A 95 4.89 -4.03 -7.12
N TYR A 96 5.38 -2.87 -7.58
CA TYR A 96 6.74 -2.40 -7.30
C TYR A 96 7.02 -2.24 -5.79
N LYS A 97 6.10 -1.62 -5.04
CA LYS A 97 6.17 -1.52 -3.57
C LYS A 97 6.30 -2.90 -2.94
N TYR A 98 5.48 -3.85 -3.40
CA TYR A 98 5.52 -5.23 -2.92
C TYR A 98 6.86 -5.93 -3.23
N GLN A 99 7.40 -5.80 -4.46
CA GLN A 99 8.70 -6.39 -4.79
C GLN A 99 9.81 -5.85 -3.88
N LYS A 100 9.81 -4.54 -3.62
CA LYS A 100 10.76 -3.89 -2.72
C LYS A 100 10.60 -4.39 -1.28
N HIS A 101 9.35 -4.54 -0.82
CA HIS A 101 9.05 -5.09 0.50
C HIS A 101 9.56 -6.54 0.63
N VAL A 102 9.27 -7.42 -0.33
CA VAL A 102 9.73 -8.83 -0.34
C VAL A 102 11.25 -8.90 -0.28
N ARG A 103 11.97 -8.05 -1.03
CA ARG A 103 13.44 -7.96 -0.97
C ARG A 103 13.95 -7.55 0.42
N ARG A 104 13.31 -6.56 1.05
CA ARG A 104 13.64 -6.12 2.41
C ARG A 104 13.39 -7.22 3.43
N LEU A 105 12.24 -7.90 3.33
CA LEU A 105 11.86 -8.99 4.22
C LEU A 105 12.84 -10.17 4.11
N ARG A 106 13.29 -10.50 2.89
CA ARG A 106 14.33 -11.51 2.67
C ARG A 106 15.66 -11.15 3.31
N ASN A 107 16.11 -9.90 3.13
CA ASN A 107 17.36 -9.43 3.74
C ASN A 107 17.27 -9.43 5.28
N TYR A 108 16.12 -9.03 5.82
CA TYR A 108 15.82 -9.10 7.25
C TYR A 108 15.89 -10.53 7.78
N ARG A 109 15.22 -11.49 7.12
CA ARG A 109 15.27 -12.93 7.48
C ARG A 109 16.69 -13.48 7.43
N ARG A 110 17.46 -13.17 6.37
CA ARG A 110 18.86 -13.60 6.23
C ARG A 110 19.73 -13.08 7.38
N MET A 111 19.58 -11.81 7.73
CA MET A 111 20.33 -11.16 8.81
C MET A 111 20.04 -11.82 10.17
N ILE A 112 18.78 -12.15 10.46
CA ILE A 112 18.41 -12.85 11.70
C ILE A 112 19.08 -14.23 11.75
N VAL A 113 18.99 -15.01 10.67
CA VAL A 113 19.52 -16.38 10.62
C VAL A 113 21.04 -16.40 10.75
N GLN A 114 21.73 -15.47 10.11
CA GLN A 114 23.20 -15.44 10.10
C GLN A 114 23.81 -14.93 11.42
N ARG A 115 23.01 -14.44 12.40
CA ARG A 115 23.47 -13.78 13.64
C ARG A 115 24.51 -12.66 13.40
N VAL A 116 24.68 -12.22 12.15
CA VAL A 116 25.60 -11.15 11.76
C VAL A 116 24.95 -9.83 12.14
N GLY A 117 25.43 -9.22 13.23
CA GLY A 117 25.02 -7.88 13.63
C GLY A 117 24.23 -7.80 14.94
N ALA A 118 24.70 -8.47 16.00
CA ALA A 118 24.35 -8.16 17.39
C ALA A 118 24.87 -6.77 17.86
N GLY A 119 25.07 -5.83 16.92
CA GLY A 119 25.41 -4.43 17.16
C GLY A 119 24.16 -3.56 17.18
N ASN A 120 23.48 -3.55 18.32
CA ASN A 120 22.73 -2.45 18.91
C ASN A 120 21.65 -1.65 18.13
N ARG A 121 21.00 -2.20 17.10
CA ARG A 121 19.62 -1.78 16.76
C ARG A 121 18.83 -3.02 16.37
N ARG A 122 17.86 -3.43 17.20
CA ARG A 122 16.82 -4.40 16.81
C ARG A 122 16.13 -3.84 15.58
N ARG A 123 16.60 -4.20 14.38
CA ARG A 123 15.98 -3.73 13.14
C ARG A 123 14.56 -4.25 13.16
N ARG A 124 13.58 -3.36 13.06
CA ARG A 124 12.17 -3.77 13.03
C ARG A 124 11.92 -4.57 11.75
N ARG A 125 11.05 -5.58 11.85
CA ARG A 125 10.54 -6.30 10.69
C ARG A 125 10.00 -5.28 9.68
N PRO A 126 10.45 -5.31 8.42
CA PRO A 126 9.83 -4.50 7.38
C PRO A 126 8.33 -4.82 7.31
N VAL A 127 7.50 -3.78 7.23
CA VAL A 127 6.06 -3.89 7.02
C VAL A 127 5.69 -3.20 5.71
N MET A 128 4.58 -3.61 5.11
CA MET A 128 3.97 -2.92 3.97
C MET A 128 2.46 -2.92 4.15
N LEU A 129 1.82 -1.82 3.76
CA LEU A 129 0.37 -1.80 3.62
C LEU A 129 -0.05 -2.82 2.54
N HIS A 130 -1.16 -3.53 2.75
CA HIS A 130 -1.61 -4.60 1.85
C HIS A 130 -0.63 -5.78 1.73
N GLU A 131 0.31 -5.96 2.68
CA GLU A 131 1.24 -7.09 2.67
C GLU A 131 0.49 -8.43 2.62
N GLU A 132 -0.54 -8.58 3.46
CA GLU A 132 -1.37 -9.79 3.54
C GLU A 132 -2.20 -9.99 2.26
N ASP A 133 -2.83 -8.91 1.77
CA ASP A 133 -3.67 -8.95 0.56
C ASP A 133 -2.85 -9.37 -0.68
N MET A 134 -1.54 -9.04 -0.73
CA MET A 134 -0.66 -9.34 -1.86
C MET A 134 0.13 -10.66 -1.71
N MET A 135 -0.14 -11.47 -0.68
CA MET A 135 0.58 -12.73 -0.45
C MET A 135 0.50 -13.73 -1.62
N PHE A 136 -0.59 -13.73 -2.38
CA PHE A 136 -0.73 -14.58 -3.58
C PHE A 136 0.37 -14.31 -4.61
N LEU A 137 0.97 -13.12 -4.58
CA LEU A 137 2.01 -12.70 -5.50
C LEU A 137 3.43 -13.05 -5.01
N TYR A 138 3.58 -13.49 -3.76
CA TYR A 138 4.88 -13.69 -3.11
C TYR A 138 5.82 -14.60 -3.94
N ASP A 139 5.34 -15.78 -4.31
CA ASP A 139 6.11 -16.77 -5.07
C ASP A 139 6.46 -16.28 -6.47
N HIS A 140 5.56 -15.52 -7.09
CA HIS A 140 5.74 -14.99 -8.45
C HIS A 140 6.69 -13.78 -8.51
N VAL A 141 6.86 -13.05 -7.39
CA VAL A 141 7.72 -11.87 -7.30
C VAL A 141 9.08 -12.16 -6.67
N ALA A 142 9.18 -13.17 -5.80
CA ALA A 142 10.42 -13.49 -5.09
C ALA A 142 11.53 -14.07 -5.98
N LYS A 143 11.21 -14.53 -7.21
CA LYS A 143 12.13 -15.14 -8.21
C LYS A 143 13.12 -16.14 -7.59
N LEU A 144 12.66 -16.94 -6.63
CA LEU A 144 13.33 -18.14 -6.13
C LEU A 144 12.21 -19.08 -5.70
N PRO A 145 12.09 -20.30 -6.27
CA PRO A 145 11.20 -21.30 -5.70
C PRO A 145 11.62 -21.48 -4.24
N LEU A 146 10.66 -21.51 -3.31
CA LEU A 146 10.88 -22.33 -2.11
C LEU A 146 11.34 -23.67 -2.67
N LYS A 147 12.58 -24.08 -2.41
CA LYS A 147 13.06 -25.40 -2.85
C LYS A 147 11.94 -26.36 -2.49
N GLN A 148 11.26 -26.89 -3.50
CA GLN A 148 10.40 -28.02 -3.30
C GLN A 148 11.33 -29.02 -2.62
N LEU A 149 11.02 -29.40 -1.37
CA LEU A 149 11.56 -30.61 -0.82
C LEU A 149 11.14 -31.66 -1.83
N THR A 150 12.06 -32.01 -2.71
CA THR A 150 11.92 -33.14 -3.61
C THR A 150 11.63 -34.30 -2.68
N THR A 151 10.36 -34.68 -2.57
CA THR A 151 10.03 -35.97 -1.96
C THR A 151 10.76 -36.98 -2.83
N PRO A 152 11.73 -37.73 -2.28
CA PRO A 152 12.34 -38.80 -3.04
C PRO A 152 11.20 -39.71 -3.48
N LYS A 153 11.05 -39.86 -4.79
CA LYS A 153 10.10 -40.79 -5.41
C LYS A 153 10.53 -42.17 -4.95
N MET A 154 9.81 -42.73 -3.98
CA MET A 154 10.00 -44.11 -3.56
C MET A 154 9.78 -45.01 -4.79
N PRO A 155 10.70 -45.93 -5.10
CA PRO A 155 10.45 -46.95 -6.12
C PRO A 155 9.25 -47.79 -5.67
N VAL A 156 8.29 -47.94 -6.56
CA VAL A 156 7.24 -48.95 -6.42
C VAL A 156 7.83 -50.19 -7.06
N GLU A 157 8.19 -51.19 -6.24
CA GLU A 157 8.36 -52.58 -6.70
C GLU A 157 7.00 -53.26 -6.80
#